data_AF-A0A2R4WMQ1-F1
#
_entry.id   AF-A0A2R4WMQ1-F1
#
_cell.length_a   1.000
_cell.length_b   1.000
_cell.length_c   1.000
_cell.angle_alpha   90.00
_cell.angle_beta   90.00
_cell.angle_gamma   90.00
#
_symmetry.space_group_name_H-M   'P 1'
#
loop_
_entity.id
_entity.type
_entity.pdbx_description
1 polymer ?
#
loop_
_entity_poly.entity_id
_entity_poly.type
_entity_poly.pdbx_seq_one_letter_code
_entity_poly.pdbx_strand_id
1 'polypeptide(L)'
;MTMRLKDNGGGGALVSFTRTRFFHGQLLEAHHLEDEQFYLNGKRRLINRLVNGHGVVAGLNVAVDPSGVKVVVSPGFALDKAGREIVVPRATPSEEIAPRPNGEDGLPRPEEHCQNDEDWVHVVLCFHECLSAPERSFIGACDCETECEHAAVRERFEIRIEEGRARGPDLECSIRDAVIGSRIRYEELVNWVTTRGLEIPADVCIPLANVLRPPAGGSIDNGSIDINVRPIVYGADLLFELICGLVNTNDEQSRPRGGKR
;
A
#
# COMPACT_ATOMS: atom_id res chain seq x y z
N MET A 1 -4.05 15.58 -20.87
CA MET A 1 -4.23 14.37 -21.69
C MET A 1 -3.43 13.26 -21.01
N THR A 2 -4.09 12.47 -20.16
CA THR A 2 -3.48 11.40 -19.38
C THR A 2 -3.18 10.24 -20.31
N MET A 3 -2.00 10.25 -20.93
CA MET A 3 -1.50 9.06 -21.60
C MET A 3 -1.23 8.01 -20.53
N ARG A 4 -2.11 7.00 -20.47
CA ARG A 4 -1.77 5.70 -19.86
C ARG A 4 -0.57 5.17 -20.63
N LEU A 5 0.62 5.24 -20.00
CA LEU A 5 1.74 4.40 -20.40
C LEU A 5 1.17 2.99 -20.56
N LYS A 6 1.39 2.36 -21.71
CA LYS A 6 0.93 1.00 -21.97
C LYS A 6 1.48 0.12 -20.84
N ASP A 7 0.60 -0.24 -19.91
CA ASP A 7 0.77 -1.40 -19.04
C ASP A 7 0.77 -2.62 -19.96
N ASN A 8 1.89 -2.87 -20.64
CA ASN A 8 2.13 -4.11 -21.38
C ASN A 8 2.50 -5.26 -20.42
N GLY A 9 2.05 -5.17 -19.16
CA GLY A 9 1.99 -6.24 -18.16
C GLY A 9 0.54 -6.45 -17.74
N GLY A 10 -0.32 -6.83 -18.68
CA GLY A 10 -1.72 -7.14 -18.42
C GLY A 10 -1.87 -8.24 -17.36
N GLY A 11 -2.45 -7.86 -16.22
CA GLY A 11 -3.31 -8.69 -15.36
C GLY A 11 -2.73 -9.99 -14.83
N GLY A 12 -2.13 -9.96 -13.63
CA GLY A 12 -2.09 -11.10 -12.70
C GLY A 12 -1.32 -12.38 -13.10
N ALA A 13 -1.01 -12.59 -14.38
CA ALA A 13 -0.39 -13.80 -14.86
C ALA A 13 1.13 -13.79 -14.62
N LEU A 14 1.69 -14.94 -14.22
CA LEU A 14 3.13 -15.12 -14.18
C LEU A 14 3.67 -15.14 -15.62
N VAL A 15 4.53 -14.17 -15.93
CA VAL A 15 5.20 -14.07 -17.22
C VAL A 15 6.69 -14.30 -17.04
N SER A 16 7.33 -14.90 -18.04
CA SER A 16 8.79 -14.99 -18.10
C SER A 16 9.37 -13.63 -18.50
N PHE A 17 10.46 -13.22 -17.86
CA PHE A 17 11.13 -11.97 -18.17
C PHE A 17 12.23 -12.16 -19.21
N THR A 18 12.24 -11.30 -20.21
CA THR A 18 13.29 -11.21 -21.24
C THR A 18 14.14 -9.97 -20.97
N ARG A 19 15.44 -10.04 -21.25
CA ARG A 19 16.37 -8.92 -21.14
C ARG A 19 17.25 -8.84 -22.39
N THR A 20 17.77 -7.66 -22.67
CA THR A 20 18.66 -7.40 -23.79
C THR A 20 19.98 -8.14 -23.59
N ARG A 21 20.37 -8.95 -24.57
CA ARG A 21 21.69 -9.60 -24.60
C ARG A 21 22.67 -8.73 -25.38
N PHE A 22 23.49 -7.97 -24.67
CA PHE A 22 24.51 -7.11 -25.28
C PHE A 22 25.58 -7.92 -26.03
N PHE A 23 25.97 -7.44 -27.22
CA PHE A 23 27.12 -7.95 -27.98
C PHE A 23 27.91 -6.83 -28.67
N HIS A 24 29.14 -7.12 -29.06
CA HIS A 24 30.04 -6.12 -29.65
C HIS A 24 29.52 -5.63 -31.02
N GLY A 25 29.49 -4.30 -31.19
CA GLY A 25 28.98 -3.67 -32.41
C GLY A 25 27.45 -3.64 -32.52
N GLN A 26 26.73 -4.02 -31.46
CA GLN A 26 25.26 -3.90 -31.43
C GLN A 26 24.84 -2.43 -31.41
N LEU A 27 23.89 -2.07 -32.28
CA LEU A 27 23.18 -0.80 -32.19
C LEU A 27 22.16 -0.87 -31.06
N LEU A 28 22.26 0.05 -30.09
CA LEU A 28 21.28 0.19 -29.02
C LEU A 28 20.25 1.25 -29.37
N GLU A 29 19.00 0.94 -29.08
CA GLU A 29 17.83 1.80 -29.33
C GLU A 29 17.02 1.94 -28.04
N ALA A 30 16.09 2.88 -28.00
CA ALA A 30 15.24 3.14 -26.83
C ALA A 30 14.53 1.87 -26.32
N HIS A 31 13.94 1.07 -27.21
CA HIS A 31 13.23 -0.15 -26.82
C HIS A 31 14.13 -1.17 -26.10
N HIS A 32 15.42 -1.26 -26.45
CA HIS A 32 16.37 -2.15 -25.75
C HIS A 32 16.59 -1.73 -24.29
N LEU A 33 16.54 -0.41 -24.01
CA LEU A 33 16.68 0.15 -22.66
C LEU A 33 15.34 0.09 -21.90
N GLU A 34 14.22 0.22 -22.59
CA GLU A 34 12.88 -0.03 -22.04
C GLU A 34 12.77 -1.49 -21.58
N ASP A 35 13.23 -2.45 -22.38
CA ASP A 35 13.25 -3.87 -22.02
C ASP A 35 14.06 -4.14 -20.74
N GLU A 36 15.21 -3.48 -20.55
CA GLU A 36 15.98 -3.57 -19.31
C GLU A 36 15.22 -2.98 -18.10
N GLN A 37 14.50 -1.87 -18.29
CA GLN A 37 13.65 -1.29 -17.24
C GLN A 37 12.51 -2.24 -16.87
N PHE A 38 11.83 -2.82 -17.86
CA PHE A 38 10.77 -3.80 -17.64
C PHE A 38 11.28 -5.06 -16.95
N TYR A 39 12.45 -5.56 -17.34
CA TYR A 39 13.06 -6.74 -16.74
C TYR A 39 13.33 -6.54 -15.24
N LEU A 40 14.01 -5.45 -14.88
CA LEU A 40 14.40 -5.17 -13.49
C LEU A 40 13.17 -4.82 -12.63
N ASN A 41 12.32 -3.91 -13.10
CA ASN A 41 11.12 -3.50 -12.37
C ASN A 41 10.15 -4.67 -12.22
N GLY A 42 9.96 -5.47 -13.27
CA GLY A 42 9.10 -6.64 -13.26
C GLY A 42 9.56 -7.68 -12.23
N LYS A 43 10.86 -8.01 -12.20
CA LYS A 43 11.43 -8.93 -11.20
C LYS A 43 11.30 -8.41 -9.77
N ARG A 44 11.60 -7.13 -9.55
CA ARG A 44 11.48 -6.46 -8.25
C ARG A 44 10.04 -6.53 -7.73
N ARG A 45 9.08 -6.10 -8.55
CA ARG A 45 7.63 -6.16 -8.26
C ARG A 45 7.15 -7.58 -8.00
N LEU A 46 7.64 -8.57 -8.75
CA LEU A 46 7.29 -9.98 -8.55
C LEU A 46 7.70 -10.49 -7.16
N ILE A 47 8.95 -10.22 -6.75
CA ILE A 47 9.45 -10.66 -5.43
C ILE A 47 8.68 -9.96 -4.32
N ASN A 48 8.44 -8.66 -4.44
CA ASN A 48 7.64 -7.92 -3.46
C ASN A 48 6.26 -8.55 -3.30
N ARG A 49 5.53 -8.78 -4.40
CA ARG A 49 4.17 -9.33 -4.35
C ARG A 49 4.11 -10.74 -3.76
N LEU A 50 5.02 -11.63 -4.17
CA LEU A 50 4.93 -13.05 -3.83
C LEU A 50 5.59 -13.41 -2.52
N VAL A 51 6.68 -12.73 -2.16
CA VAL A 51 7.53 -13.06 -1.00
C VAL A 51 7.28 -12.10 0.15
N ASN A 52 7.36 -10.80 -0.09
CA ASN A 52 7.23 -9.79 0.98
C ASN A 52 5.76 -9.49 1.32
N GLY A 53 4.86 -9.60 0.34
CA GLY A 53 3.48 -9.16 0.45
C GLY A 53 3.33 -7.66 0.17
N HIS A 54 2.33 -7.04 0.81
CA HIS A 54 2.00 -5.63 0.62
C HIS A 54 1.66 -4.98 1.95
N GLY A 55 1.77 -3.65 2.00
CA GLY A 55 1.45 -2.84 3.17
C GLY A 55 2.54 -1.84 3.52
N VAL A 56 2.40 -1.25 4.70
CA VAL A 56 3.35 -0.29 5.28
C VAL A 56 4.56 -1.04 5.81
N VAL A 57 5.75 -0.57 5.43
CA VAL A 57 7.04 -1.10 5.90
C VAL A 57 7.62 -0.20 7.00
N ALA A 58 7.56 1.11 6.81
CA ALA A 58 8.07 2.09 7.77
C ALA A 58 7.36 3.44 7.64
N GLY A 59 7.11 4.11 8.76
CA GLY A 59 6.54 5.48 8.78
C GLY A 59 5.07 5.54 8.35
N LEU A 60 4.73 6.50 7.47
CA LEU A 60 3.39 6.70 6.92
C LEU A 60 2.30 6.91 7.97
N ASN A 61 2.64 7.61 9.06
CA ASN A 61 1.68 7.91 10.10
C ASN A 61 0.73 9.01 9.64
N VAL A 62 -0.56 8.78 9.77
CA VAL A 62 -1.62 9.79 9.61
C VAL A 62 -1.82 10.48 10.95
N ALA A 63 -1.71 11.81 10.96
CA ALA A 63 -1.95 12.63 12.14
C ALA A 63 -2.82 13.84 11.76
N VAL A 64 -3.47 14.44 12.75
CA VAL A 64 -4.20 15.69 12.56
C VAL A 64 -3.20 16.87 12.49
N ASP A 65 -3.44 17.76 11.54
CA ASP A 65 -2.73 19.05 11.44
C ASP A 65 -3.10 19.97 12.64
N PRO A 66 -2.25 20.94 13.05
CA PRO A 66 -2.57 21.84 14.15
C PRO A 66 -3.90 22.62 14.00
N SER A 67 -4.42 22.78 12.78
CA SER A 67 -5.74 23.37 12.54
C SER A 67 -6.91 22.52 13.05
N GLY A 68 -6.72 21.22 13.26
CA GLY A 68 -7.75 20.32 13.75
C GLY A 68 -8.79 19.91 12.69
N VAL A 69 -8.65 20.24 11.41
CA VAL A 69 -9.65 19.86 10.37
C VAL A 69 -8.99 19.11 9.20
N LYS A 70 -7.66 19.06 9.20
CA LYS A 70 -6.88 18.47 8.12
C LYS A 70 -6.04 17.31 8.65
N VAL A 71 -5.71 16.39 7.75
CA VAL A 71 -4.82 15.27 8.02
C VAL A 71 -3.51 15.42 7.26
N VAL A 72 -2.42 14.98 7.87
CA VAL A 72 -1.09 14.96 7.29
C VAL A 72 -0.56 13.53 7.38
N VAL A 73 0.07 13.06 6.30
CA VAL A 73 0.77 11.77 6.29
C VAL A 73 2.27 12.03 6.43
N SER A 74 2.89 11.37 7.41
CA SER A 74 4.32 11.47 7.66
C SER A 74 5.14 10.72 6.61
N PRO A 75 6.45 11.03 6.48
CA PRO A 75 7.32 10.29 5.57
C PRO A 75 7.32 8.79 5.85
N GLY A 76 7.56 7.99 4.81
CA GLY A 76 7.66 6.55 4.96
C GLY A 76 7.70 5.78 3.65
N PHE A 77 7.55 4.47 3.78
CA PHE A 77 7.70 3.49 2.71
C PHE A 77 6.62 2.41 2.81
N ALA A 78 6.02 2.09 1.66
CA ALA A 78 5.05 1.01 1.52
C ALA A 78 5.26 0.21 0.23
N LEU A 79 4.75 -1.02 0.24
CA LEU A 79 4.58 -1.85 -0.94
C LEU A 79 3.10 -1.96 -1.25
N ASP A 80 2.72 -1.70 -2.49
CA ASP A 80 1.33 -1.84 -2.93
C ASP A 80 0.98 -3.30 -3.31
N LYS A 81 -0.30 -3.60 -3.57
CA LYS A 81 -0.73 -4.98 -3.87
C LYS A 81 -0.21 -5.51 -5.22
N ALA A 82 0.30 -4.64 -6.10
CA ALA A 82 0.98 -5.01 -7.34
C ALA A 82 2.49 -5.24 -7.15
N GLY A 83 3.02 -4.98 -5.95
CA GLY A 83 4.44 -5.10 -5.60
C GLY A 83 5.26 -3.85 -5.90
N ARG A 84 4.62 -2.71 -6.17
CA ARG A 84 5.29 -1.43 -6.43
C ARG A 84 5.65 -0.74 -5.13
N GLU A 85 6.84 -0.16 -5.14
CA GLU A 85 7.40 0.65 -4.07
C GLU A 85 6.77 2.04 -4.06
N ILE A 86 6.25 2.45 -2.91
CA ILE A 86 5.75 3.81 -2.70
C ILE A 86 6.61 4.50 -1.65
N VAL A 87 7.35 5.52 -2.09
CA VAL A 87 8.19 6.35 -1.21
C VAL A 87 7.48 7.69 -0.97
N VAL A 88 7.23 8.00 0.30
CA VAL A 88 6.77 9.32 0.74
C VAL A 88 7.96 10.01 1.41
N PRO A 89 8.73 10.86 0.70
CA PRO A 89 10.00 11.36 1.19
C PRO A 89 9.87 12.46 2.25
N ARG A 90 8.71 13.15 2.30
CA ARG A 90 8.43 14.27 3.21
C ARG A 90 6.97 14.20 3.65
N ALA A 91 6.67 14.84 4.78
CA ALA A 91 5.29 14.98 5.23
C ALA A 91 4.46 15.64 4.12
N THR A 92 3.24 15.15 3.92
CA THR A 92 2.38 15.63 2.85
C THR A 92 1.78 16.98 3.20
N PRO A 93 1.31 17.74 2.20
CA PRO A 93 0.39 18.84 2.46
C PRO A 93 -0.79 18.33 3.29
N SER A 94 -1.34 19.21 4.13
CA SER A 94 -2.52 18.95 4.93
C SER A 94 -3.75 18.85 4.03
N GLU A 95 -4.43 17.70 4.04
CA GLU A 95 -5.67 17.47 3.26
C GLU A 95 -6.89 17.65 4.17
N GLU A 96 -7.90 18.38 3.70
CA GLU A 96 -9.11 18.68 4.49
C GLU A 96 -10.10 17.52 4.46
N ILE A 97 -10.61 17.15 5.63
CA ILE A 97 -11.66 16.13 5.75
C ILE A 97 -13.02 16.80 5.74
N ALA A 98 -13.87 16.41 4.80
CA ALA A 98 -15.22 16.92 4.73
C ALA A 98 -16.02 16.58 6.01
N PRO A 99 -16.77 17.55 6.57
CA PRO A 99 -17.60 17.31 7.76
C PRO A 99 -18.66 16.25 7.47
N ARG A 100 -19.24 15.66 8.52
CA ARG A 100 -20.32 14.67 8.38
C ARG A 100 -21.45 15.22 7.51
N PRO A 101 -22.03 14.41 6.60
CA PRO A 101 -23.22 14.84 5.88
C PRO A 101 -24.31 15.10 6.93
N ASN A 102 -24.89 16.30 6.90
CA ASN A 102 -26.06 16.57 7.72
C ASN A 102 -27.15 15.58 7.30
N GLY A 103 -27.76 14.88 8.25
CA GLY A 103 -28.98 14.16 7.98
C GLY A 103 -30.05 15.18 7.61
N GLU A 104 -30.19 15.48 6.32
CA GLU A 104 -31.38 16.11 5.77
C GLU A 104 -32.50 15.08 5.92
N ASP A 105 -33.14 15.11 7.09
CA ASP A 105 -34.47 14.63 7.44
C ASP A 105 -34.42 14.25 8.92
N GLY A 106 -35.14 15.01 9.75
CA GLY A 106 -35.25 14.82 11.21
C GLY A 106 -35.96 13.52 11.62
N LEU A 107 -35.73 12.43 10.90
CA LEU A 107 -36.13 11.09 11.28
C LEU A 107 -35.08 10.51 12.23
N PRO A 108 -35.46 10.04 13.43
CA PRO A 108 -34.53 9.34 14.30
C PRO A 108 -34.00 8.11 13.54
N ARG A 109 -32.67 8.04 13.38
CA ARG A 109 -32.00 6.84 12.85
C ARG A 109 -32.38 5.67 13.77
N PRO A 110 -32.89 4.54 13.26
CA PRO A 110 -33.22 3.40 14.10
C PRO A 110 -32.01 3.04 14.97
N GLU A 111 -32.21 2.99 16.28
CA GLU A 111 -31.22 2.51 17.25
C GLU A 111 -31.04 1.00 17.08
N GLU A 112 -30.42 0.58 15.98
CA GLU A 112 -30.01 -0.81 15.76
C GLU A 112 -28.49 -0.81 15.55
N HIS A 113 -27.82 -1.57 16.41
CA HIS A 113 -26.38 -1.82 16.38
C HIS A 113 -25.87 -2.14 14.97
N CYS A 114 -25.11 -1.22 14.37
CA CYS A 114 -23.93 -1.45 13.52
C CYS A 114 -23.24 -0.09 13.31
N GLN A 115 -21.92 -0.07 13.19
CA GLN A 115 -21.13 1.16 13.04
C GLN A 115 -21.59 1.93 11.79
N ASN A 116 -21.92 3.22 11.92
CA ASN A 116 -22.23 4.07 10.76
C ASN A 116 -20.95 4.28 9.95
N ASP A 117 -20.63 3.37 9.03
CA ASP A 117 -19.44 3.49 8.19
C ASP A 117 -19.47 4.78 7.34
N GLU A 118 -20.64 5.37 7.09
CA GLU A 118 -20.81 6.67 6.40
C GLU A 118 -20.25 7.89 7.17
N ASP A 119 -20.10 7.78 8.49
CA ASP A 119 -19.47 8.81 9.32
C ASP A 119 -17.93 8.75 9.24
N TRP A 120 -17.39 7.71 8.60
CA TRP A 120 -15.96 7.50 8.42
C TRP A 120 -15.54 7.83 7.00
N VAL A 121 -14.31 8.32 6.89
CA VAL A 121 -13.54 8.32 5.66
C VAL A 121 -12.26 7.54 5.91
N HIS A 122 -11.61 7.09 4.86
CA HIS A 122 -10.31 6.46 4.99
C HIS A 122 -9.30 7.06 4.03
N VAL A 123 -8.08 7.21 4.52
CA VAL A 123 -6.95 7.75 3.77
C VAL A 123 -6.25 6.59 3.08
N VAL A 124 -6.15 6.63 1.76
CA VAL A 124 -5.47 5.61 0.96
C VAL A 124 -4.23 6.18 0.28
N LEU A 125 -3.19 5.36 0.20
CA LEU A 125 -1.94 5.66 -0.50
C LEU A 125 -1.86 4.83 -1.78
N CYS A 126 -1.73 5.54 -2.91
CA CYS A 126 -1.66 4.94 -4.24
C CYS A 126 -0.32 5.27 -4.91
N PHE A 127 0.24 4.29 -5.61
CA PHE A 127 1.39 4.51 -6.48
C PHE A 127 0.99 5.34 -7.70
N HIS A 128 1.82 6.32 -8.09
CA HIS A 128 1.56 7.16 -9.24
C HIS A 128 2.86 7.45 -10.00
N GLU A 129 2.82 7.46 -11.33
CA GLU A 129 3.96 7.86 -12.16
C GLU A 129 3.55 9.04 -13.05
N CYS A 130 4.43 10.00 -13.22
CA CYS A 130 4.23 11.09 -14.16
C CYS A 130 5.42 11.21 -15.11
N LEU A 131 5.13 11.58 -16.35
CA LEU A 131 6.16 12.10 -17.26
C LEU A 131 6.71 13.42 -16.71
N SER A 132 8.02 13.62 -16.86
CA SER A 132 8.77 14.74 -16.30
C SER A 132 9.99 15.03 -17.17
N ALA A 133 10.73 16.09 -16.84
CA ALA A 133 11.87 16.57 -17.63
C ALA A 133 11.48 16.80 -19.11
N PRO A 134 10.62 17.81 -19.39
CA PRO A 134 10.28 18.14 -20.76
C PRO A 134 11.53 18.61 -21.52
N GLU A 135 11.83 17.97 -22.62
CA GLU A 135 12.96 18.22 -23.51
C GLU A 135 12.48 18.36 -24.96
N ARG A 136 13.29 19.05 -25.77
CA ARG A 136 12.95 19.24 -27.18
C ARG A 136 13.30 17.97 -27.96
N SER A 137 12.33 17.42 -28.68
CA SER A 137 12.59 16.37 -29.65
C SER A 137 13.17 16.97 -30.93
N PHE A 138 14.18 16.32 -31.49
CA PHE A 138 14.85 16.74 -32.74
C PHE A 138 14.40 15.90 -33.95
N ILE A 139 13.30 15.16 -33.83
CA ILE A 139 12.79 14.32 -34.91
C ILE A 139 11.99 15.19 -35.89
N GLY A 140 12.65 15.61 -36.97
CA GLY A 140 12.04 16.31 -38.10
C GLY A 140 13.08 16.67 -39.16
N ALA A 141 13.07 15.99 -40.31
CA ALA A 141 13.82 16.41 -41.47
C ALA A 141 13.04 17.54 -42.16
N CYS A 142 13.54 18.78 -42.05
CA CYS A 142 13.05 19.96 -42.77
C CYS A 142 11.51 20.13 -42.74
N ASP A 143 10.90 20.21 -41.57
CA ASP A 143 9.69 21.03 -41.37
C ASP A 143 9.49 21.34 -39.88
N CYS A 144 8.92 22.52 -39.63
CA CYS A 144 9.20 23.36 -38.46
C CYS A 144 8.24 23.14 -37.29
N GLU A 145 8.02 21.91 -36.85
CA GLU A 145 7.24 21.64 -35.63
C GLU A 145 8.10 20.91 -34.61
N THR A 146 8.66 21.66 -33.67
CA THR A 146 9.38 21.08 -32.52
C THR A 146 8.38 20.51 -31.54
N GLU A 147 8.27 19.18 -31.47
CA GLU A 147 7.48 18.50 -30.45
C GLU A 147 8.26 18.46 -29.12
N CYS A 148 7.56 18.78 -28.03
CA CYS A 148 8.10 18.71 -26.67
C CYS A 148 7.78 17.33 -26.10
N GLU A 149 8.83 16.58 -25.77
CA GLU A 149 8.73 15.21 -25.24
C GLU A 149 9.29 15.14 -23.82
N HIS A 150 8.98 14.07 -23.09
CA HIS A 150 9.43 13.91 -21.70
C HIS A 150 10.57 12.91 -21.59
N ALA A 151 11.72 13.37 -21.09
CA ALA A 151 12.93 12.55 -20.98
C ALA A 151 12.97 11.64 -19.74
N ALA A 152 12.04 11.80 -18.78
CA ALA A 152 12.05 11.02 -17.55
C ALA A 152 10.65 10.67 -17.02
N VAL A 153 10.48 9.43 -16.57
CA VAL A 153 9.34 9.03 -15.73
C VAL A 153 9.72 9.27 -14.26
N ARG A 154 8.91 10.05 -13.54
CA ARG A 154 9.08 10.28 -12.10
C ARG A 154 8.06 9.48 -11.33
N GLU A 155 8.55 8.54 -10.52
CA GLU A 155 7.75 7.87 -9.50
C GLU A 155 7.28 8.90 -8.45
N ARG A 156 6.00 8.84 -8.12
CA ARG A 156 5.29 9.67 -7.16
C ARG A 156 4.31 8.79 -6.37
N PHE A 157 3.55 9.44 -5.53
CA PHE A 157 2.42 8.86 -4.82
C PHE A 157 1.24 9.81 -4.93
N GLU A 158 0.06 9.25 -4.72
CA GLU A 158 -1.19 9.99 -4.61
C GLU A 158 -1.86 9.58 -3.31
N ILE A 159 -2.29 10.55 -2.52
CA ILE A 159 -3.15 10.31 -1.36
C ILE A 159 -4.58 10.61 -1.81
N ARG A 160 -5.47 9.67 -1.55
CA ARG A 160 -6.91 9.88 -1.74
C ARG A 160 -7.64 9.70 -0.43
N ILE A 161 -8.74 10.41 -0.29
CA ILE A 161 -9.68 10.26 0.81
C ILE A 161 -10.91 9.61 0.21
N GLU A 162 -11.20 8.40 0.64
CA GLU A 162 -12.33 7.62 0.17
C GLU A 162 -13.41 7.55 1.27
N GLU A 163 -14.67 7.55 0.85
CA GLU A 163 -15.80 7.45 1.76
C GLU A 163 -15.92 6.04 2.34
N GLY A 164 -16.44 5.96 3.56
CA GLY A 164 -16.64 4.69 4.25
C GLY A 164 -15.46 4.31 5.13
N ARG A 165 -15.69 3.27 5.92
CA ARG A 165 -14.67 2.68 6.80
C ARG A 165 -13.93 1.55 6.07
N ALA A 166 -12.62 1.69 5.92
CA ALA A 166 -11.81 0.61 5.40
C ALA A 166 -11.72 -0.54 6.40
N ARG A 167 -11.80 -1.77 5.89
CA ARG A 167 -11.68 -3.00 6.67
C ARG A 167 -10.22 -3.23 7.02
N GLY A 168 -9.97 -3.56 8.28
CA GLY A 168 -8.63 -3.91 8.75
C GLY A 168 -8.12 -5.23 8.15
N PRO A 169 -6.83 -5.54 8.35
CA PRO A 169 -6.26 -6.80 7.92
C PRO A 169 -6.99 -7.96 8.61
N ASP A 170 -7.27 -9.02 7.85
CA ASP A 170 -7.77 -10.26 8.41
C ASP A 170 -6.65 -10.95 9.21
N LEU A 171 -6.87 -11.10 10.51
CA LEU A 171 -5.93 -11.72 11.43
C LEU A 171 -6.21 -13.22 11.62
N GLU A 172 -7.26 -13.76 11.00
CA GLU A 172 -7.52 -15.19 11.03
C GLU A 172 -6.49 -15.94 10.19
N CYS A 173 -5.99 -17.05 10.74
CA CYS A 173 -5.06 -17.90 10.00
C CYS A 173 -5.79 -18.59 8.85
N SER A 174 -5.46 -18.22 7.61
CA SER A 174 -6.02 -18.86 6.42
C SER A 174 -5.56 -20.30 6.20
N ILE A 175 -4.50 -20.75 6.90
CA ILE A 175 -3.97 -22.11 6.82
C ILE A 175 -4.58 -22.95 7.94
N ARG A 176 -5.64 -23.69 7.63
CA ARG A 176 -6.33 -24.53 8.61
C ARG A 176 -5.38 -25.57 9.19
N ASP A 177 -5.33 -25.66 10.52
CA ASP A 177 -4.62 -26.70 11.26
C ASP A 177 -3.13 -26.86 10.85
N ALA A 178 -2.47 -25.77 10.44
CA ALA A 178 -1.06 -25.80 10.03
C ALA A 178 -0.13 -26.32 11.15
N VAL A 179 -0.52 -26.10 12.41
CA VAL A 179 0.20 -26.51 13.60
C VAL A 179 -0.72 -27.33 14.50
N ILE A 180 -0.31 -28.56 14.84
CA ILE A 180 -0.99 -29.41 15.83
C ILE A 180 -0.03 -29.69 16.97
N GLY A 181 -0.31 -29.13 18.15
CA GLY A 181 0.61 -29.17 19.29
C GLY A 181 1.94 -28.50 18.93
N SER A 182 3.02 -29.27 18.91
CA SER A 182 4.37 -28.81 18.54
C SER A 182 4.82 -29.25 17.14
N ARG A 183 3.90 -29.77 16.31
CA ARG A 183 4.22 -30.28 14.96
C ARG A 183 3.59 -29.41 13.88
N ILE A 184 4.37 -29.17 12.82
CA ILE A 184 3.92 -28.49 11.62
C ILE A 184 3.42 -29.53 10.61
N ARG A 185 2.21 -29.36 10.09
CA ARG A 185 1.67 -30.18 9.00
C ARG A 185 2.12 -29.60 7.66
N TYR A 186 3.26 -30.09 7.18
CA TYR A 186 3.88 -29.55 5.96
C TYR A 186 2.99 -29.67 4.71
N GLU A 187 2.16 -30.71 4.63
CA GLU A 187 1.21 -30.90 3.52
C GLU A 187 0.22 -29.73 3.38
N GLU A 188 -0.28 -29.18 4.49
CA GLU A 188 -1.18 -28.02 4.46
C GLU A 188 -0.45 -26.76 3.98
N LEU A 189 0.83 -26.60 4.34
CA LEU A 189 1.66 -25.51 3.84
C LEU A 189 1.88 -25.63 2.33
N VAL A 190 2.19 -26.84 1.85
CA VAL A 190 2.38 -27.12 0.42
C VAL A 190 1.08 -26.85 -0.34
N ASN A 191 -0.05 -27.34 0.15
CA ASN A 191 -1.36 -27.09 -0.44
C ASN A 191 -1.65 -25.59 -0.51
N TRP A 192 -1.45 -24.86 0.58
CA TRP A 192 -1.67 -23.41 0.62
C TRP A 192 -0.81 -22.65 -0.40
N VAL A 193 0.49 -22.96 -0.49
CA VAL A 193 1.39 -22.33 -1.49
C VAL A 193 0.95 -22.67 -2.92
N THR A 194 0.44 -23.88 -3.13
CA THR A 194 0.00 -24.36 -4.46
C THR A 194 -1.32 -23.72 -4.90
N THR A 195 -2.25 -23.47 -3.98
CA THR A 195 -3.59 -22.95 -4.28
C THR A 195 -3.72 -21.44 -4.14
N ARG A 196 -2.68 -20.74 -3.67
CA ARG A 196 -2.71 -19.29 -3.50
C ARG A 196 -2.88 -18.58 -4.85
N GLY A 197 -3.80 -17.61 -4.89
CA GLY A 197 -4.01 -16.76 -6.07
C GLY A 197 -2.78 -15.93 -6.42
N LEU A 198 -2.48 -15.82 -7.71
CA LEU A 198 -1.36 -15.05 -8.25
C LEU A 198 -1.80 -13.73 -8.89
N GLU A 199 -3.12 -13.54 -8.98
CA GLU A 199 -3.74 -12.37 -9.59
C GLU A 199 -3.49 -11.10 -8.78
N ILE A 200 -3.34 -9.99 -9.49
CA ILE A 200 -3.20 -8.67 -8.88
C ILE A 200 -4.62 -8.12 -8.66
N PRO A 201 -5.00 -7.74 -7.43
CA PRO A 201 -6.30 -7.12 -7.18
C PRO A 201 -6.48 -5.82 -7.96
N ALA A 202 -7.72 -5.50 -8.35
CA ALA A 202 -8.03 -4.26 -9.07
C ALA A 202 -7.75 -3.00 -8.22
N ASP A 203 -8.11 -3.06 -6.94
CA ASP A 203 -7.67 -2.06 -5.96
C ASP A 203 -6.28 -2.43 -5.45
N VAL A 204 -5.30 -1.63 -5.86
CA VAL A 204 -3.88 -1.80 -5.53
C VAL A 204 -3.40 -0.89 -4.40
N CYS A 205 -4.20 0.10 -4.02
CA CYS A 205 -3.83 1.10 -3.03
C CYS A 205 -3.83 0.53 -1.60
N ILE A 206 -3.15 1.23 -0.69
CA ILE A 206 -2.96 0.80 0.69
C ILE A 206 -3.73 1.73 1.63
N PRO A 207 -4.68 1.22 2.43
CA PRO A 207 -5.34 2.05 3.44
C PRO A 207 -4.35 2.38 4.57
N LEU A 208 -4.30 3.67 4.93
CA LEU A 208 -3.43 4.19 5.97
C LEU A 208 -4.16 4.49 7.27
N ALA A 209 -5.39 5.00 7.23
CA ALA A 209 -6.15 5.23 8.45
C ALA A 209 -7.63 5.39 8.13
N ASN A 210 -8.47 4.97 9.07
CA ASN A 210 -9.85 5.42 9.16
C ASN A 210 -9.88 6.70 9.98
N VAL A 211 -10.60 7.70 9.53
CA VAL A 211 -10.77 9.00 10.20
C VAL A 211 -12.25 9.25 10.38
N LEU A 212 -12.66 9.48 11.63
CA LEU A 212 -14.04 9.85 11.92
C LEU A 212 -14.26 11.30 11.51
N ARG A 213 -15.26 11.55 10.66
CA ARG A 213 -15.54 12.90 10.16
C ARG A 213 -15.93 13.82 11.32
N PRO A 214 -15.45 15.08 11.33
CA PRO A 214 -15.86 16.04 12.34
C PRO A 214 -17.34 16.43 12.14
N PRO A 215 -18.06 16.80 13.21
CA PRO A 215 -19.35 17.46 13.07
C PRO A 215 -19.18 18.83 12.37
N ALA A 216 -20.25 19.39 11.82
CA ALA A 216 -20.18 20.69 11.15
C ALA A 216 -19.59 21.78 12.09
N GLY A 217 -18.41 22.31 11.73
CA GLY A 217 -17.67 23.30 12.54
C GLY A 217 -16.84 22.74 13.70
N GLY A 218 -16.72 21.41 13.82
CA GLY A 218 -15.90 20.74 14.83
C GLY A 218 -14.47 20.46 14.36
N SER A 219 -13.62 20.03 15.30
CA SER A 219 -12.27 19.57 15.02
C SER A 219 -12.13 18.05 15.18
N ILE A 220 -11.17 17.49 14.46
CA ILE A 220 -10.64 16.13 14.49
C ILE A 220 -9.58 16.10 15.59
N ASP A 221 -9.60 15.04 16.40
CA ASP A 221 -8.54 14.75 17.38
C ASP A 221 -7.76 13.51 16.93
N ASN A 222 -6.52 13.36 17.40
CA ASN A 222 -5.72 12.16 17.09
C ASN A 222 -6.39 10.87 17.59
N GLY A 223 -7.21 10.93 18.65
CA GLY A 223 -8.01 9.78 19.11
C GLY A 223 -9.12 9.34 18.13
N SER A 224 -9.45 10.17 17.14
CA SER A 224 -10.44 9.88 16.10
C SER A 224 -9.85 9.26 14.83
N ILE A 225 -8.53 9.00 14.83
CA ILE A 225 -7.80 8.34 13.76
C ILE A 225 -7.50 6.89 14.18
N ASP A 226 -8.07 5.94 13.45
CA ASP A 226 -7.81 4.52 13.61
C ASP A 226 -6.79 4.04 12.55
N ILE A 227 -5.57 3.80 13.02
CA ILE A 227 -4.43 3.37 12.19
C ILE A 227 -4.32 1.84 12.06
N ASN A 228 -5.14 1.07 12.79
CA ASN A 228 -5.05 -0.40 12.80
C ASN A 228 -5.56 -1.04 11.51
N VAL A 229 -6.11 -0.22 10.61
CA VAL A 229 -6.50 -0.64 9.26
C VAL A 229 -5.31 -0.89 8.33
N ARG A 230 -4.11 -0.40 8.69
CA ARG A 230 -2.90 -0.53 7.88
C ARG A 230 -2.50 -2.00 7.70
N PRO A 231 -2.44 -2.53 6.47
CA PRO A 231 -1.69 -3.76 6.24
C PRO A 231 -0.20 -3.49 6.51
N ILE A 232 0.48 -4.44 7.14
CA ILE A 232 1.90 -4.35 7.49
C ILE A 232 2.66 -5.38 6.68
N VAL A 233 3.81 -4.97 6.13
CA VAL A 233 4.76 -5.93 5.55
C VAL A 233 5.58 -6.52 6.70
N TYR A 234 5.36 -7.81 6.97
CA TYR A 234 6.06 -8.52 8.04
C TYR A 234 7.47 -8.92 7.58
N GLY A 235 8.42 -7.99 7.71
CA GLY A 235 9.84 -8.28 7.49
C GLY A 235 10.37 -9.32 8.48
N ALA A 236 11.50 -9.95 8.14
CA ALA A 236 12.12 -10.98 8.98
C ALA A 236 12.41 -10.48 10.41
N ASP A 237 12.86 -9.23 10.55
CA ASP A 237 13.15 -8.62 11.85
C ASP A 237 11.89 -8.45 12.70
N LEU A 238 10.79 -7.96 12.11
CA LEU A 238 9.51 -7.82 12.82
C LEU A 238 8.95 -9.18 13.24
N LEU A 239 9.01 -10.18 12.35
CA LEU A 239 8.59 -11.54 12.67
C LEU A 239 9.41 -12.14 13.81
N PHE A 240 10.72 -11.93 13.80
CA PHE A 240 11.61 -12.39 14.87
C PHE A 240 11.26 -11.75 16.22
N GLU A 241 11.03 -10.44 16.26
CA GLU A 241 10.60 -9.72 17.46
C GLU A 241 9.24 -10.22 17.97
N LEU A 242 8.27 -10.46 17.08
CA LEU A 242 6.97 -11.02 17.44
C LEU A 242 7.11 -12.42 18.07
N ILE A 243 7.95 -13.28 17.49
CA ILE A 243 8.22 -14.62 18.04
C ILE A 243 8.84 -14.51 19.43
N CYS A 244 9.81 -13.62 19.60
CA CYS A 244 10.45 -13.37 20.90
C CYS A 244 9.45 -12.86 21.94
N GLY A 245 8.55 -11.95 21.55
CA GLY A 245 7.45 -11.49 22.39
C GLY A 245 6.55 -12.64 22.86
N LEU A 246 6.14 -13.53 21.95
CA LEU A 246 5.29 -14.67 22.27
C LEU A 246 5.96 -15.66 23.24
N VAL A 247 7.24 -15.97 23.03
CA VAL A 247 7.98 -16.89 23.90
C VAL A 247 8.11 -16.30 25.32
N ASN A 248 8.51 -15.04 25.44
CA ASN A 248 8.73 -14.40 26.74
C ASN A 248 7.44 -14.20 27.54
N THR A 249 6.30 -13.96 26.88
CA THR A 249 5.01 -13.84 27.59
C THR A 249 4.56 -15.13 28.29
N ASN A 250 4.99 -16.29 27.80
CA ASN A 250 4.67 -17.58 28.41
C ASN A 250 5.49 -17.84 29.70
N ASP A 251 6.67 -17.25 29.82
CA ASP A 251 7.54 -17.37 30.99
C ASP A 251 7.12 -16.46 32.16
N GLU A 252 6.49 -15.31 31.89
CA GLU A 252 5.99 -14.43 32.95
C GLU A 252 4.68 -14.94 33.58
N GLN A 253 3.81 -15.58 32.80
CA GLN A 253 2.56 -16.16 33.31
C GLN A 253 2.77 -17.43 34.15
N SER A 254 3.94 -18.07 34.04
CA SER A 254 4.30 -19.28 34.77
C SER A 254 5.06 -19.04 36.08
N ARG A 255 5.38 -17.78 36.43
CA ARG A 255 5.91 -17.43 37.76
C ARG A 255 4.76 -17.31 38.77
N PRO A 256 4.69 -18.16 39.82
CA PRO A 256 3.66 -17.98 40.85
C PRO A 256 3.86 -16.63 41.52
N ARG A 257 2.80 -15.80 41.54
CA ARG A 257 2.75 -14.58 42.33
C ARG A 257 3.02 -14.95 43.78
N GLY A 258 4.25 -14.74 44.22
CA GLY A 258 4.68 -14.99 45.58
C GLY A 258 3.77 -14.23 46.54
N GLY A 259 2.94 -14.97 47.27
CA GLY A 259 2.13 -14.42 48.35
C GLY A 259 3.06 -13.82 49.40
N LYS A 260 2.92 -12.52 49.65
CA LYS A 260 3.47 -11.90 50.85
C LYS A 260 2.70 -12.47 52.05
N ARG A 261 3.40 -13.25 52.87
CA ARG A 261 3.03 -13.51 54.27
C ARG A 261 3.39 -12.31 55.12
#